data_AF-A0A961W833-F1
#
_entry.id   AF-A0A961W833-F1
#
_cell.length_a   1.000
_cell.length_b   1.000
_cell.length_c   1.000
_cell.angle_alpha   90.00
_cell.angle_beta   90.00
_cell.angle_gamma   90.00
#
_symmetry.space_group_name_H-M   'P 1'
#
loop_
_entity.id
_entity.type
_entity.pdbx_description
1 polymer ?
#
loop_
_entity_poly.entity_id
_entity_poly.type
_entity_poly.pdbx_seq_one_letter_code
_entity_poly.pdbx_strand_id
1 'polypeptide(L)' 'MTIRTRKLIGTIALLVFLTIYALLAMVAAVVLQVRASKIVEVLYYFIAGLAWLPPAAVLIWWMQKPDKPTTPKS' A
#
# COMPACT_ATOMS: atom_id res chain seq x y z
N MET A 1 -18.17 14.81 3.40
CA MET A 1 -18.06 13.65 4.30
C MET A 1 -17.04 13.98 5.36
N THR A 2 -17.31 13.71 6.64
CA THR A 2 -16.44 14.13 7.74
C THR A 2 -15.05 13.49 7.63
N ILE A 3 -14.01 14.28 7.85
CA ILE A 3 -12.59 13.91 7.70
C ILE A 3 -12.17 12.65 8.50
N ARG A 4 -12.96 12.28 9.51
CA ARG A 4 -12.78 11.10 10.35
C ARG A 4 -13.07 9.79 9.61
N THR A 5 -14.10 9.74 8.77
CA THR A 5 -14.46 8.53 8.01
C THR A 5 -13.45 8.25 6.90
N ARG A 6 -12.91 9.30 6.27
CA ARG A 6 -11.87 9.16 5.24
C ARG A 6 -10.56 8.61 5.82
N LYS A 7 -10.21 9.00 7.07
CA LYS A 7 -9.09 8.39 7.79
C LYS A 7 -9.34 6.91 8.10
N LEU A 8 -10.53 6.53 8.58
CA LEU A 8 -10.86 5.14 8.89
C LEU A 8 -10.81 4.25 7.64
N ILE A 9 -11.42 4.70 6.54
CA ILE A 9 -11.42 3.97 5.26
C ILE A 9 -9.99 3.86 4.72
N GLY A 10 -9.20 4.92 4.81
CA GLY A 10 -7.80 4.90 4.41
C GLY A 10 -6.98 3.85 5.17
N THR A 11 -7.13 3.77 6.49
CA THR A 11 -6.45 2.76 7.31
C THR A 11 -6.90 1.34 6.96
N ILE A 12 -8.20 1.11 6.78
CA ILE A 12 -8.73 -0.21 6.41
C ILE A 12 -8.24 -0.62 5.01
N ALA A 13 -8.25 0.30 4.04
CA ALA A 13 -7.74 0.05 2.70
C ALA A 13 -6.25 -0.30 2.71
N LEU A 14 -5.45 0.38 3.55
CA LEU A 14 -4.03 0.10 3.73
C LEU A 14 -3.81 -1.31 4.28
N LEU A 15 -4.59 -1.71 5.28
CA LEU A 15 -4.53 -3.07 5.84
C LEU A 15 -4.91 -4.13 4.82
N VAL A 16 -6.04 -3.97 4.12
CA VAL A 16 -6.49 -4.92 3.10
C VAL A 16 -5.47 -5.03 1.96
N PHE A 17 -4.96 -3.90 1.49
CA PHE A 17 -3.92 -3.87 0.46
C PHE A 17 -2.66 -4.61 0.94
N LEU A 18 -2.21 -4.35 2.16
CA LEU A 18 -1.04 -4.99 2.74
C LEU A 18 -1.24 -6.51 2.90
N THR A 19 -2.44 -6.94 3.30
CA THR A 19 -2.78 -8.37 3.41
C THR A 19 -2.71 -9.07 2.05
N ILE A 20 -3.37 -8.52 1.02
CA ILE A 20 -3.35 -9.08 -0.33
C ILE A 20 -1.91 -9.08 -0.87
N TYR A 21 -1.18 -8.00 -0.64
CA TYR A 21 0.20 -7.86 -1.07
C TYR A 21 1.11 -8.91 -0.43
N ALA A 22 0.99 -9.14 0.88
CA ALA A 22 1.78 -10.14 1.59
C ALA A 22 1.49 -11.57 1.07
N LEU A 23 0.23 -11.88 0.77
CA LEU A 23 -0.15 -13.16 0.17
C LEU A 23 0.46 -13.32 -1.23
N LEU A 24 0.34 -12.30 -2.09
CA LEU A 24 0.97 -12.31 -3.41
C LEU A 24 2.49 -12.46 -3.31
N ALA A 25 3.12 -11.75 -2.37
CA ALA A 25 4.55 -11.82 -2.13
C ALA A 25 4.98 -13.22 -1.67
N MET A 26 4.15 -13.90 -0.87
CA MET A 26 4.42 -15.27 -0.44
C MET A 26 4.29 -16.25 -1.61
N VAL A 27 3.23 -16.12 -2.41
CA VAL A 27 3.01 -16.97 -3.60
C VAL A 27 4.11 -16.78 -4.62
N ALA A 28 4.47 -15.55 -4.95
CA ALA A 28 5.54 -15.29 -5.91
C ALA A 28 6.91 -15.74 -5.38
N ALA A 29 7.17 -15.70 -4.05
CA ALA A 29 8.37 -16.29 -3.48
C ALA A 29 8.43 -17.82 -3.66
N VAL A 30 7.28 -18.49 -3.57
CA VAL A 30 7.15 -19.94 -3.81
C VAL A 30 7.31 -20.27 -5.30
N VAL A 31 6.61 -19.55 -6.18
CA VAL A 31 6.64 -19.77 -7.64
C VAL A 31 8.02 -19.52 -8.24
N LEU A 32 8.70 -18.46 -7.80
CA LEU A 32 10.06 -18.14 -8.25
C LEU A 32 11.12 -19.02 -7.60
N GLN A 33 10.73 -20.00 -6.78
CA GLN A 33 11.62 -20.90 -6.07
C GLN A 33 12.74 -20.13 -5.35
N VAL A 34 12.39 -18.99 -4.77
CA VAL A 34 13.34 -17.99 -4.30
C VAL A 34 14.38 -18.58 -3.34
N ARG A 35 13.97 -19.55 -2.53
CA ARG A 35 14.83 -20.28 -1.58
C ARG A 35 15.98 -21.06 -2.23
N ALA A 36 15.88 -21.38 -3.52
CA ALA A 36 16.92 -22.11 -4.26
C ALA A 36 18.07 -21.20 -4.73
N SER A 37 17.88 -19.88 -4.79
CA SER A 37 18.86 -18.94 -5.33
C SER A 37 18.96 -17.66 -4.51
N LYS A 38 20.04 -17.53 -3.73
CA LYS A 38 20.33 -16.36 -2.87
C LYS A 38 20.22 -15.01 -3.59
N ILE A 39 20.63 -14.93 -4.86
CA ILE A 39 20.58 -13.69 -5.65
C ILE A 39 19.13 -13.32 -5.98
N VAL A 40 18.32 -14.30 -6.39
CA VAL A 40 16.90 -14.10 -6.68
C VAL A 40 16.17 -13.71 -5.40
N GLU A 41 16.54 -14.28 -4.26
CA GLU A 41 16.02 -13.90 -2.94
C GLU A 41 16.22 -12.44 -2.60
N VAL A 42 17.45 -11.96 -2.73
CA VAL A 42 17.77 -10.55 -2.46
C VAL A 42 17.02 -9.64 -3.43
N LEU A 43 17.07 -9.92 -4.74
CA LEU A 43 16.38 -9.09 -5.75
C LEU A 43 14.87 -9.07 -5.54
N TYR A 44 14.29 -10.24 -5.25
CA TYR A 44 12.86 -10.40 -5.03
C TYR A 44 12.39 -9.58 -3.83
N TYR A 45 13.04 -9.71 -2.67
CA TYR A 45 12.67 -8.91 -1.50
C TYR A 45 12.91 -7.41 -1.72
N PHE A 46 13.94 -7.03 -2.48
CA PHE A 46 14.20 -5.62 -2.80
C PHE A 46 13.09 -5.03 -3.68
N ILE A 47 12.70 -5.74 -4.74
CA ILE A 47 11.65 -5.31 -5.67
C ILE A 47 10.29 -5.38 -4.99
N ALA A 48 9.99 -6.44 -4.23
CA ALA A 48 8.77 -6.54 -3.46
C ALA A 48 8.69 -5.39 -2.43
N GLY A 49 9.76 -5.16 -1.70
CA GLY A 49 9.90 -4.03 -0.79
C GLY A 49 9.74 -2.67 -1.47
N LEU A 50 10.06 -2.51 -2.75
CA LEU A 50 9.87 -1.25 -3.49
C LEU A 50 8.50 -1.13 -4.15
N ALA A 51 7.92 -2.24 -4.59
CA ALA A 51 6.68 -2.28 -5.35
C ALA A 51 5.47 -1.80 -4.53
N TRP A 52 5.51 -1.93 -3.19
CA TRP A 52 4.43 -1.45 -2.33
C TRP A 52 4.52 0.04 -1.96
N LEU A 53 5.67 0.71 -2.17
CA LEU A 53 5.82 2.15 -1.90
C LEU A 53 4.86 3.03 -2.72
N PRO A 54 4.76 2.90 -4.05
CA PRO A 54 3.84 3.73 -4.83
C PRO A 54 2.37 3.60 -4.37
N PRO A 55 1.83 2.38 -4.16
CA PRO A 55 0.50 2.20 -3.58
C PRO A 55 0.33 2.89 -2.23
N ALA A 56 1.29 2.72 -1.32
CA ALA A 56 1.23 3.34 0.00
C ALA A 56 1.27 4.88 -0.10
N ALA A 57 2.12 5.42 -0.97
CA ALA A 57 2.24 6.86 -1.18
C ALA A 57 0.95 7.48 -1.74
N VAL A 58 0.33 6.85 -2.74
CA VAL A 58 -0.95 7.31 -3.30
C VAL A 58 -2.06 7.27 -2.26
N LEU A 59 -2.12 6.20 -1.46
CA LEU A 59 -3.15 6.06 -0.42
C LEU A 59 -2.96 7.10 0.70
N ILE A 60 -1.73 7.32 1.16
CA ILE A 60 -1.41 8.33 2.18
C ILE A 60 -1.71 9.73 1.64
N TRP A 61 -1.32 10.03 0.40
CA TRP A 61 -1.63 11.31 -0.24
C TRP A 61 -3.15 11.54 -0.32
N TRP A 62 -3.91 10.50 -0.64
CA TRP A 62 -5.37 10.56 -0.66
C TRP A 62 -5.96 10.78 0.74
N MET A 63 -5.41 10.14 1.78
CA MET A 63 -5.82 10.37 3.18
C MET A 63 -5.50 11.79 3.66
N GLN A 64 -4.35 12.33 3.26
CA GLN A 64 -3.89 13.66 3.64
C GLN A 64 -4.60 14.78 2.89
N LYS A 65 -5.29 14.47 1.78
CA LYS A 65 -6.03 15.46 1.00
C LYS A 65 -7.07 16.17 1.89
N PRO A 66 -6.92 17.49 2.14
CA PRO A 66 -7.88 18.24 2.95
C PRO A 66 -9.22 18.32 2.22
N ASP A 67 -10.33 18.27 2.95
CA ASP A 67 -11.63 18.62 2.37
C ASP A 67 -11.58 20.08 1.96
N LYS A 68 -12.07 20.38 0.74
CA LYS A 68 -12.17 21.75 0.22
C LYS A 68 -12.80 22.64 1.30
N PRO A 69 -12.19 23.78 1.66
CA PRO A 69 -12.85 24.74 2.54
C PRO A 69 -14.17 25.12 1.87
N THR A 70 -15.28 24.82 2.54
CA THR A 70 -16.58 25.38 2.19
C THR A 70 -16.46 26.87 2.45
N THR A 71 -16.16 27.64 1.40
CA THR A 71 -16.18 29.09 1.40
C THR A 71 -17.55 29.53 1.95
N PRO A 72 -17.62 30.26 3.09
CA PRO A 72 -18.85 30.92 3.47
C PRO A 72 -19.13 31.98 2.41
N LYS A 73 -20.24 31.84 1.70
CA LYS A 73 -20.69 32.79 0.69
C LYS A 73 -21.35 33.95 1.43
N SER A 74 -20.75 35.15 1.28
CA SER A 74 -21.27 36.52 1.49
C SER A 74 -22.03 36.82 2.78
#